data_AF-A0A962R401-F1
#
_entry.id   AF-A0A962R401-F1
#
_cell.length_a   1.000
_cell.length_b   1.000
_cell.length_c   1.000
_cell.angle_alpha   90.00
_cell.angle_beta   90.00
_cell.angle_gamma   90.00
#
_symmetry.space_group_name_H-M   'P 1'
#
loop_
_entity.id
_entity.type
_entity.pdbx_description
1 polymer ?
#
loop_
_entity_poly.entity_id
_entity_poly.type
_entity_poly.pdbx_seq_one_letter_code
_entity_poly.pdbx_strand_id
1 'polypeptide(L)'
;MNAITNEGLLAKAVLDYLQGLVNNGSVTTLRDLGIDEAMRLDIAEGLDPETILSARAVVVNVLNVQSLQDLVRRARDAKRGRSIEDALLKAEAPRSLMEFLFGWSEHQYQRRRNRLALPPLVGRPPHLGAVDEALVEDAWDNLEQTRGIRRDDEDKTRLAHGYLAVARLTGISLRAIFHDAKENAA
;
A
#
# COMPACT_ATOMS: atom_id res chain seq x y z
N MET A 1 -5.98 20.40 41.09
CA MET A 1 -6.33 20.18 39.68
C MET A 1 -5.06 20.25 38.86
N ASN A 2 -4.41 19.11 38.61
CA ASN A 2 -3.17 19.07 37.82
C ASN A 2 -3.53 19.07 36.34
N ALA A 3 -3.06 20.08 35.61
CA ALA A 3 -3.16 20.11 34.16
C ALA A 3 -2.47 18.86 33.59
N ILE A 4 -3.24 18.02 32.92
CA ILE A 4 -2.69 16.91 32.14
C ILE A 4 -1.98 17.54 30.94
N THR A 5 -0.66 17.63 30.99
CA THR A 5 0.18 18.08 29.87
C THR A 5 0.07 17.07 28.72
N ASN A 6 0.08 17.55 27.47
CA ASN A 6 -0.05 16.74 26.24
C ASN A 6 0.89 15.52 26.19
N GLU A 7 2.05 15.62 26.85
CA GLU A 7 3.05 14.56 26.98
C GLU A 7 2.52 13.33 27.75
N GLY A 8 1.76 13.55 28.84
CA GLY A 8 1.16 12.46 29.62
C GLY A 8 0.06 11.72 28.87
N LEU A 9 -0.65 12.41 27.98
CA LEU A 9 -1.65 11.78 27.09
C LEU A 9 -0.98 10.91 26.02
N LEU A 10 0.15 11.36 25.45
CA LEU A 10 0.89 10.58 24.46
C LEU A 10 1.52 9.33 25.08
N ALA A 11 2.14 9.47 26.25
CA ALA A 11 2.69 8.35 27.00
C ALA A 11 1.64 7.27 27.24
N LYS A 12 0.48 7.69 27.76
CA LYS A 12 -0.66 6.80 28.01
C LYS A 12 -1.15 6.14 26.72
N ALA A 13 -1.30 6.88 25.62
CA ALA A 13 -1.77 6.32 24.35
C ALA A 13 -0.82 5.26 23.77
N VAL A 14 0.50 5.46 23.90
CA VAL A 14 1.50 4.49 23.45
C VAL A 14 1.42 3.22 24.29
N LEU A 15 1.35 3.35 25.63
CA LEU A 15 1.25 2.19 26.52
C LEU A 15 -0.05 1.41 26.34
N ASP A 16 -1.18 2.12 26.20
CA ASP A 16 -2.49 1.51 25.88
C ASP A 16 -2.41 0.71 24.55
N TYR A 17 -1.71 1.25 23.55
CA TYR A 17 -1.50 0.57 22.27
C TYR A 17 -0.62 -0.69 22.41
N LEU A 18 0.50 -0.60 23.13
CA LEU A 18 1.39 -1.74 23.38
C LEU A 18 0.69 -2.84 24.17
N GLN A 19 -0.08 -2.49 25.20
CA GLN A 19 -0.91 -3.42 25.95
C GLN A 19 -1.89 -4.14 25.03
N GLY A 20 -2.53 -3.39 24.11
CA GLY A 20 -3.41 -3.96 23.10
C GLY A 20 -2.68 -4.96 22.18
N LEU A 21 -1.46 -4.67 21.76
CA LEU A 21 -0.66 -5.60 20.93
C LEU A 21 -0.28 -6.88 21.68
N VAL A 22 0.10 -6.76 22.96
CA VAL A 22 0.41 -7.91 23.83
C VAL A 22 -0.83 -8.78 24.04
N ASN A 23 -1.96 -8.16 24.39
CA ASN A 23 -3.24 -8.86 24.60
C ASN A 23 -3.73 -9.57 23.33
N ASN A 24 -3.47 -9.00 22.15
CA ASN A 24 -3.85 -9.57 20.86
C ASN A 24 -2.83 -10.60 20.32
N GLY A 25 -1.77 -10.93 21.08
CA GLY A 25 -0.79 -11.95 20.69
C GLY A 25 0.04 -11.61 19.45
N SER A 26 0.19 -10.32 19.11
CA SER A 26 0.91 -9.89 17.90
C SER A 26 2.43 -9.88 18.09
N VAL A 27 3.00 -11.07 18.24
CA VAL A 27 4.44 -11.29 18.52
C VAL A 27 5.35 -10.72 17.42
N THR A 28 4.93 -10.82 16.15
CA THR A 28 5.70 -10.25 15.03
C THR A 28 5.77 -8.73 15.08
N THR A 29 4.64 -8.06 15.34
CA THR A 29 4.58 -6.60 15.45
C THR A 29 5.37 -6.07 16.65
N LEU A 30 5.34 -6.76 17.80
CA LEU A 30 6.14 -6.39 18.97
C LEU A 30 7.65 -6.50 18.67
N ARG A 31 8.06 -7.57 17.98
CA ARG A 31 9.44 -7.77 17.54
C ARG A 31 9.91 -6.69 16.56
N ASP A 32 9.05 -6.32 15.61
CA ASP A 32 9.32 -5.25 14.65
C ASP A 32 9.45 -3.86 15.32
N LEU A 33 8.83 -3.69 16.48
CA LEU A 33 8.96 -2.50 17.34
C LEU A 33 10.21 -2.54 18.24
N GLY A 34 11.00 -3.62 18.19
CA GLY A 34 12.18 -3.80 19.03
C GLY A 34 11.87 -4.17 20.49
N ILE A 35 10.64 -4.61 20.78
CA ILE A 35 10.23 -5.06 22.11
C ILE A 35 10.66 -6.52 22.26
N ASP A 36 11.54 -6.77 23.22
CA ASP A 36 12.01 -8.12 23.55
C ASP A 36 11.03 -8.87 24.47
N GLU A 37 11.34 -10.14 24.73
CA GLU A 37 10.47 -11.02 25.53
C GLU A 37 10.35 -10.55 26.98
N ALA A 38 11.40 -9.96 27.55
CA ALA A 38 11.39 -9.44 28.92
C ALA A 38 10.46 -8.23 29.02
N MET A 39 10.63 -7.25 28.12
CA MET A 39 9.77 -6.07 28.05
C MET A 39 8.32 -6.43 27.72
N ARG A 40 8.09 -7.50 26.96
CA ARG A 40 6.74 -8.02 26.69
C ARG A 40 6.05 -8.54 27.95
N LEU A 41 6.77 -9.26 28.81
CA LEU A 41 6.25 -9.76 30.09
C LEU A 41 5.93 -8.60 31.03
N ASP A 42 6.81 -7.59 31.12
CA ASP A 42 6.57 -6.39 31.91
C ASP A 42 5.29 -5.63 31.47
N ILE A 43 5.05 -5.54 30.15
CA ILE A 43 3.81 -4.98 29.61
C ILE A 43 2.61 -5.90 29.92
N ALA A 44 2.78 -7.23 29.85
CA ALA A 44 1.71 -8.18 30.13
C ALA A 44 1.24 -8.16 31.60
N GLU A 45 2.15 -7.91 32.54
CA GLU A 45 1.85 -7.74 33.97
C GLU A 45 1.00 -6.49 34.25
N GLY A 46 0.98 -5.55 33.30
CA GLY A 46 0.18 -4.34 33.36
C GLY A 46 0.88 -3.25 34.16
N LEU A 47 0.92 -2.05 33.59
CA LEU A 47 1.45 -0.87 34.28
C LEU A 47 0.27 -0.13 34.91
N ASP A 48 0.33 0.11 36.22
CA ASP A 48 -0.74 0.84 36.89
C ASP A 48 -0.74 2.33 36.45
N PRO A 49 -1.92 2.97 36.40
CA PRO A 49 -2.03 4.36 35.93
C PRO A 49 -1.15 5.36 36.70
N GLU A 50 -0.86 5.09 37.98
CA GLU A 50 -0.02 5.97 38.80
C GLU A 50 1.48 5.79 38.47
N THR A 51 1.93 4.57 38.17
CA THR A 51 3.27 4.24 37.66
C THR A 51 3.51 4.82 36.27
N ILE A 52 2.50 4.79 35.40
CA ILE A 52 2.56 5.42 34.07
C ILE A 52 2.73 6.95 34.20
N LEU A 53 1.99 7.57 35.13
CA LEU A 53 2.05 9.00 35.37
C LEU A 53 3.29 9.42 36.15
N SER A 54 3.90 8.54 36.94
CA SER A 54 5.16 8.78 37.65
C SER A 54 6.39 8.59 36.76
N ALA A 55 6.28 7.80 35.68
CA ALA A 55 7.27 7.70 34.59
C ALA A 55 7.37 8.97 33.70
N ARG A 56 6.99 10.14 34.25
CA ARG A 56 7.11 11.50 33.70
C ARG A 56 8.48 11.87 33.12
N ALA A 57 9.53 11.07 33.35
CA ALA A 57 10.90 11.39 32.98
C ALA A 57 11.46 10.63 31.75
N VAL A 58 10.77 9.66 31.13
CA VAL A 58 11.42 8.78 30.13
C VAL A 58 10.79 8.81 28.73
N VAL A 59 9.58 9.35 28.58
CA VAL A 59 8.82 9.26 27.31
C VAL A 59 9.37 10.15 26.18
N VAL A 60 10.21 11.14 26.48
CA VAL A 60 10.66 12.16 25.53
C VAL A 60 11.80 11.70 24.60
N ASN A 61 12.48 10.57 24.87
CA ASN A 61 13.59 10.12 24.00
C ASN A 61 13.20 9.10 22.90
N VAL A 62 11.97 8.59 22.86
CA VAL A 62 11.58 7.49 21.94
C VAL A 62 10.89 7.98 20.67
N LEU A 63 10.30 9.18 20.68
CA LEU A 63 9.72 9.82 19.49
C LEU A 63 10.42 11.14 19.22
N ASN A 64 11.72 11.09 18.89
CA ASN A 64 12.34 12.27 18.30
C ASN A 64 11.64 12.59 16.96
N VAL A 65 11.67 13.87 16.56
CA VAL A 65 10.99 14.34 15.34
C VAL A 65 11.45 13.56 14.10
N GLN A 66 12.69 13.07 14.09
CA GLN A 66 13.25 12.27 13.00
C GLN A 66 12.55 10.91 12.87
N SER A 67 12.32 10.19 13.96
CA SER A 67 11.58 8.92 13.98
C SER A 67 10.13 9.10 13.52
N LEU A 68 9.49 10.21 13.90
CA LEU A 68 8.14 10.54 13.44
C LEU A 68 8.13 10.86 11.94
N GLN A 69 9.10 11.65 11.45
CA GLN A 69 9.26 11.94 10.03
C GLN A 69 9.52 10.68 9.21
N ASP A 70 10.32 9.75 9.73
CA ASP A 70 10.60 8.47 9.10
C ASP A 70 9.37 7.57 9.05
N LEU A 71 8.60 7.51 10.14
CA LEU A 71 7.34 6.79 10.18
C LEU A 71 6.32 7.38 9.20
N VAL A 72 6.19 8.72 9.15
CA VAL A 72 5.33 9.42 8.20
C VAL A 72 5.80 9.19 6.76
N ARG A 73 7.10 9.19 6.51
CA ARG A 73 7.69 8.89 5.20
C ARG A 73 7.38 7.46 4.79
N ARG A 74 7.65 6.47 5.64
CA ARG A 74 7.31 5.05 5.39
C ARG A 74 5.81 4.84 5.19
N ALA A 75 4.96 5.49 5.98
CA ALA A 75 3.51 5.43 5.81
C ALA A 75 3.05 6.08 4.50
N ARG A 76 3.67 7.19 4.09
CA ARG A 76 3.43 7.87 2.83
C ARG A 76 3.92 7.07 1.63
N ASP A 77 5.07 6.43 1.73
CA ASP A 77 5.63 5.59 0.67
C ASP A 77 4.84 4.29 0.53
N ALA A 78 4.42 3.70 1.65
CA ALA A 78 3.47 2.59 1.64
C ALA A 78 2.08 3.01 1.11
N LYS A 79 1.66 4.28 1.31
CA LYS A 79 0.46 4.84 0.67
C LYS A 79 0.67 5.07 -0.83
N ARG A 80 1.86 5.48 -1.28
CA ARG A 80 2.21 5.67 -2.70
C ARG A 80 2.29 4.34 -3.46
N GLY A 81 2.93 3.32 -2.90
CA GLY A 81 2.92 1.96 -3.48
C GLY A 81 1.49 1.40 -3.59
N ARG A 82 0.68 1.54 -2.53
CA ARG A 82 -0.75 1.17 -2.55
C ARG A 82 -1.60 2.04 -3.50
N SER A 83 -1.13 3.25 -3.85
CA SER A 83 -1.83 4.14 -4.77
C SER A 83 -1.78 3.62 -6.21
N ILE A 84 -0.73 2.88 -6.60
CA ILE A 84 -0.62 2.38 -7.97
C ILE A 84 -1.51 1.16 -8.18
N GLU A 85 -1.55 0.24 -7.20
CA GLU A 85 -2.43 -0.93 -7.21
C GLU A 85 -3.90 -0.52 -7.24
N ASP A 86 -4.28 0.45 -6.40
CA ASP A 86 -5.65 0.98 -6.37
C ASP A 86 -5.99 1.74 -7.65
N ALA A 87 -5.04 2.46 -8.25
CA ALA A 87 -5.24 3.15 -9.52
C ALA A 87 -5.43 2.16 -10.68
N LEU A 88 -4.65 1.06 -10.71
CA LEU A 88 -4.79 0.00 -11.70
C LEU A 88 -6.18 -0.65 -11.60
N LEU A 89 -6.61 -0.99 -10.38
CA LEU A 89 -7.95 -1.56 -10.19
C LEU A 89 -9.08 -0.62 -10.61
N LYS A 90 -8.93 0.68 -10.36
CA LYS A 90 -9.89 1.71 -10.80
C LYS A 90 -9.91 1.90 -12.31
N ALA A 91 -8.77 1.70 -12.98
CA ALA A 91 -8.66 1.65 -14.44
C ALA A 91 -9.02 0.27 -15.03
N GLU A 92 -9.77 -0.54 -14.27
CA GLU A 92 -10.25 -1.87 -14.66
C GLU A 92 -9.15 -2.90 -14.97
N ALA A 93 -8.01 -2.84 -14.27
CA ALA A 93 -6.96 -3.85 -14.43
C ALA A 93 -7.50 -5.27 -14.18
N PRO A 94 -7.28 -6.21 -15.12
CA PRO A 94 -7.72 -7.60 -14.94
C PRO A 94 -6.85 -8.33 -13.91
N ARG A 95 -7.38 -9.40 -13.32
CA ARG A 95 -6.66 -10.24 -12.33
C ARG A 95 -5.30 -10.69 -12.84
N SER A 96 -5.24 -11.13 -14.09
CA SER A 96 -4.01 -11.60 -14.73
C SER A 96 -2.92 -10.53 -14.84
N LEU A 97 -3.29 -9.25 -15.00
CA LEU A 97 -2.33 -8.15 -14.98
C LEU A 97 -1.82 -7.90 -13.56
N MET A 98 -2.71 -7.92 -12.57
CA MET A 98 -2.33 -7.75 -11.16
C MET A 98 -1.46 -8.90 -10.65
N GLU A 99 -1.73 -10.12 -11.09
CA GLU A 99 -0.90 -11.31 -10.84
C GLU A 99 0.48 -11.16 -11.47
N PHE A 100 0.56 -10.71 -12.73
CA PHE A 100 1.82 -10.51 -13.43
C PHE A 100 2.70 -9.40 -12.84
N LEU A 101 2.10 -8.29 -12.40
CA LEU A 101 2.83 -7.14 -11.88
C LEU A 101 3.20 -7.28 -10.39
N PHE A 102 2.33 -7.89 -9.58
CA PHE A 102 2.46 -7.88 -8.12
C PHE A 102 2.34 -9.26 -7.46
N GLY A 103 2.17 -10.35 -8.23
CA GLY A 103 2.02 -11.70 -7.69
C GLY A 103 0.70 -11.92 -6.93
N TRP A 104 -0.33 -11.12 -7.21
CA TRP A 104 -1.60 -11.22 -6.48
C TRP A 104 -2.33 -12.54 -6.73
N SER A 105 -2.79 -13.15 -5.63
CA SER A 105 -3.76 -14.24 -5.69
C SER A 105 -5.18 -13.73 -5.98
N GLU A 106 -6.06 -14.63 -6.41
CA GLU A 106 -7.47 -14.31 -6.65
C GLU A 106 -8.17 -13.73 -5.42
N HIS A 107 -7.91 -14.32 -4.24
CA HIS A 107 -8.49 -13.83 -2.99
C HIS A 107 -8.01 -12.41 -2.65
N GLN A 108 -6.73 -12.10 -2.88
CA GLN A 108 -6.19 -10.75 -2.68
C GLN A 108 -6.84 -9.74 -3.63
N TYR A 109 -6.98 -10.11 -4.90
CA TYR A 109 -7.64 -9.29 -5.93
C TYR A 109 -9.09 -8.97 -5.56
N GLN A 110 -9.91 -9.97 -5.25
CA GLN A 110 -11.33 -9.76 -4.93
C GLN A 110 -11.51 -9.00 -3.61
N ARG A 111 -10.74 -9.33 -2.57
CA ARG A 111 -10.78 -8.62 -1.29
C ARG A 111 -10.46 -7.13 -1.47
N ARG A 112 -9.49 -6.79 -2.33
CA ARG A 112 -9.12 -5.39 -2.58
C ARG A 112 -10.19 -4.65 -3.38
N ARG A 113 -10.75 -5.27 -4.43
CA ARG A 113 -11.86 -4.68 -5.21
C ARG A 113 -13.08 -4.38 -4.34
N ASN A 114 -13.46 -5.33 -3.47
CA ASN A 114 -14.57 -5.17 -2.54
C ASN A 114 -14.33 -4.00 -1.58
N ARG A 115 -13.11 -3.87 -1.05
CA ARG A 115 -12.73 -2.73 -0.19
C ARG A 115 -12.83 -1.38 -0.91
N LEU A 116 -12.54 -1.36 -2.21
CA LEU A 116 -12.65 -0.15 -3.04
C LEU A 116 -14.06 0.10 -3.58
N ALA A 117 -15.03 -0.76 -3.25
CA ALA A 117 -16.40 -0.70 -3.74
C ALA A 117 -16.49 -0.63 -5.29
N LEU A 118 -15.59 -1.32 -5.99
CA LEU A 118 -15.57 -1.34 -7.45
C LEU A 118 -16.67 -2.28 -8.00
N PRO A 119 -17.32 -1.92 -9.12
CA PRO A 119 -18.31 -2.78 -9.74
C PRO A 119 -17.70 -4.12 -10.18
N PRO A 120 -18.47 -5.21 -10.24
CA PRO A 120 -17.98 -6.48 -10.77
C PRO A 120 -17.61 -6.32 -12.25
N LEU A 121 -16.45 -6.87 -12.63
CA LEU A 121 -16.04 -6.96 -14.03
C LEU A 121 -16.78 -8.15 -14.66
N VAL A 122 -17.94 -7.89 -15.24
CA VAL A 122 -18.75 -8.91 -15.92
C VAL A 122 -18.46 -8.89 -17.43
N GLY A 123 -18.44 -10.06 -18.07
CA GLY A 123 -18.32 -10.22 -19.52
C GLY A 123 -16.89 -10.26 -20.08
N ARG A 124 -16.80 -10.54 -21.39
CA ARG A 124 -15.54 -10.55 -22.15
C ARG A 124 -14.92 -9.13 -22.15
N PRO A 125 -13.58 -9.00 -22.06
CA PRO A 125 -12.90 -7.76 -22.38
C PRO A 125 -13.42 -7.14 -23.69
N PRO A 126 -13.60 -5.82 -23.78
CA PRO A 126 -13.89 -5.20 -25.06
C PRO A 126 -12.69 -5.41 -25.99
N HIS A 127 -12.96 -5.83 -27.23
CA HIS A 127 -11.93 -5.87 -28.27
C HIS A 127 -11.61 -4.45 -28.70
N LEU A 128 -10.31 -4.17 -28.89
CA LEU A 128 -9.87 -2.91 -29.47
C LEU A 128 -10.21 -2.92 -30.97
N GLY A 129 -10.64 -1.77 -31.49
CA GLY A 129 -10.66 -1.56 -32.94
C GLY A 129 -9.27 -1.11 -33.42
N ALA A 130 -9.03 -1.18 -34.73
CA ALA A 130 -7.74 -0.78 -35.33
C ALA A 130 -7.28 0.65 -34.95
N VAL A 131 -8.22 1.58 -34.71
CA VAL A 131 -7.91 2.94 -34.25
C VAL A 131 -7.43 2.95 -32.80
N ASP A 132 -8.08 2.16 -31.95
CA ASP A 132 -7.74 2.07 -30.53
C ASP A 132 -6.40 1.33 -30.33
N GLU A 133 -6.12 0.31 -31.14
CA GLU A 133 -4.83 -0.39 -31.18
C GLU A 133 -3.70 0.58 -31.54
N ALA A 134 -3.85 1.35 -32.62
CA ALA A 134 -2.87 2.36 -33.02
C ALA A 134 -2.64 3.41 -31.92
N LEU A 135 -3.69 3.86 -31.24
CA LEU A 135 -3.56 4.80 -30.11
C LEU A 135 -2.80 4.19 -28.93
N VAL A 136 -2.98 2.89 -28.65
CA VAL A 136 -2.27 2.18 -27.59
C VAL A 136 -0.79 2.04 -27.93
N GLU A 137 -0.46 1.67 -29.17
CA GLU A 137 0.94 1.58 -29.63
C GLU A 137 1.62 2.96 -29.61
N ASP A 138 0.99 3.99 -30.18
CA ASP A 138 1.51 5.37 -30.16
C ASP A 138 1.76 5.86 -28.71
N ALA A 139 0.90 5.48 -27.76
CA ALA A 139 1.07 5.83 -26.36
C ALA A 139 2.26 5.10 -25.71
N TRP A 140 2.52 3.85 -26.08
CA TRP A 140 3.71 3.11 -25.62
C TRP A 140 4.99 3.70 -26.20
N ASP A 141 5.02 3.99 -27.50
CA ASP A 141 6.17 4.61 -28.16
C ASP A 141 6.50 5.98 -27.53
N ASN A 142 5.48 6.79 -27.25
CA ASN A 142 5.67 8.06 -26.57
C ASN A 142 6.28 7.88 -25.16
N LEU A 143 5.84 6.88 -24.41
CA LEU A 143 6.36 6.60 -23.07
C LEU A 143 7.81 6.08 -23.11
N GLU A 144 8.17 5.29 -24.11
CA GLU A 144 9.55 4.87 -24.32
C GLU A 144 10.44 6.08 -24.62
N GLN A 145 10.03 6.94 -25.56
CA GLN A 145 10.81 8.12 -25.96
C GLN A 145 10.94 9.17 -24.85
N THR A 146 9.87 9.40 -24.07
CA THR A 146 9.85 10.48 -23.08
C THR A 146 10.29 10.06 -21.68
N ARG A 147 10.08 8.79 -21.31
CA ARG A 147 10.31 8.28 -19.94
C ARG A 147 11.14 7.00 -19.89
N GLY A 148 11.52 6.44 -21.05
CA GLY A 148 12.26 5.19 -21.14
C GLY A 148 11.51 4.00 -20.55
N ILE A 149 10.17 4.06 -20.48
CA ILE A 149 9.33 2.96 -19.99
C ILE A 149 8.87 2.17 -21.21
N ARG A 150 9.18 0.87 -21.22
CA ARG A 150 8.81 -0.03 -22.32
C ARG A 150 7.69 -0.98 -21.90
N ARG A 151 6.96 -1.53 -22.88
CA ARG A 151 5.91 -2.54 -22.65
C ARG A 151 6.47 -3.86 -22.09
N ASP A 152 7.76 -4.11 -22.34
CA ASP A 152 8.52 -5.28 -21.90
C ASP A 152 9.49 -4.99 -20.72
N ASP A 153 9.33 -3.86 -20.02
CA ASP A 153 10.21 -3.45 -18.92
C ASP A 153 10.27 -4.53 -17.81
N GLU A 154 11.48 -4.89 -17.40
CA GLU A 154 11.72 -5.88 -16.35
C GLU A 154 11.26 -5.35 -14.99
N ASP A 155 11.36 -4.04 -14.77
CA ASP A 155 10.88 -3.38 -13.57
C ASP A 155 9.34 -3.31 -13.59
N LYS A 156 8.71 -4.22 -12.85
CA LYS A 156 7.25 -4.30 -12.72
C LYS A 156 6.60 -3.03 -12.18
N THR A 157 7.32 -2.24 -11.38
CA THR A 157 6.81 -0.96 -10.87
C THR A 157 6.78 0.08 -11.98
N ARG A 158 7.84 0.17 -12.81
CA ARG A 158 7.85 1.04 -13.99
C ARG A 158 6.81 0.61 -15.02
N LEU A 159 6.68 -0.70 -15.24
CA LEU A 159 5.69 -1.26 -16.14
C LEU A 159 4.24 -0.96 -15.68
N ALA A 160 3.97 -1.07 -14.38
CA ALA A 160 2.69 -0.67 -13.78
C ALA A 160 2.35 0.82 -14.04
N HIS A 161 3.35 1.70 -13.92
CA HIS A 161 3.21 3.12 -14.28
C HIS A 161 2.96 3.31 -15.79
N GLY A 162 3.62 2.52 -16.64
CA GLY A 162 3.40 2.50 -18.09
C GLY A 162 1.95 2.18 -18.44
N TYR A 163 1.42 1.06 -17.94
CA TYR A 163 0.02 0.67 -18.15
C TYR A 163 -0.96 1.76 -17.72
N LEU A 164 -0.77 2.35 -16.54
CA LEU A 164 -1.63 3.45 -16.08
C LEU A 164 -1.54 4.69 -16.97
N ALA A 165 -0.33 5.02 -17.45
CA ALA A 165 -0.14 6.16 -18.32
C ALA A 165 -0.82 5.93 -19.67
N VAL A 166 -0.67 4.75 -20.28
CA VAL A 166 -1.37 4.40 -21.53
C VAL A 166 -2.89 4.47 -21.35
N ALA A 167 -3.45 3.81 -20.32
CA ALA A 167 -4.90 3.85 -20.06
C ALA A 167 -5.42 5.29 -19.87
N ARG A 168 -4.61 6.18 -19.26
CA ARG A 168 -4.98 7.58 -19.08
C ARG A 168 -4.87 8.40 -20.36
N LEU A 169 -3.88 8.13 -21.19
CA LEU A 169 -3.64 8.84 -22.45
C LEU A 169 -4.68 8.47 -23.50
N THR A 170 -5.05 7.19 -23.58
CA THR A 170 -5.99 6.67 -24.57
C THR A 170 -7.44 6.68 -24.08
N GLY A 171 -7.67 6.70 -22.77
CA GLY A 171 -9.00 6.53 -22.17
C GLY A 171 -9.53 5.10 -22.24
N ILE A 172 -8.71 4.16 -22.72
CA ILE A 172 -9.07 2.75 -22.89
C ILE A 172 -8.83 2.00 -21.58
N SER A 173 -9.72 1.05 -21.25
CA SER A 173 -9.58 0.26 -20.03
C SER A 173 -8.39 -0.69 -20.08
N LEU A 174 -7.76 -0.92 -18.94
CA LEU A 174 -6.60 -1.82 -18.84
C LEU A 174 -6.95 -3.26 -19.19
N ARG A 175 -8.22 -3.65 -19.05
CA ARG A 175 -8.71 -4.96 -19.46
C ARG A 175 -8.59 -5.16 -20.97
N ALA A 176 -8.84 -4.13 -21.78
CA ALA A 176 -8.71 -4.21 -23.22
C ALA A 176 -7.24 -4.11 -23.66
N ILE A 177 -6.50 -3.15 -23.11
CA ILE A 177 -5.05 -2.96 -23.39
C ILE A 177 -4.24 -4.23 -23.11
N PHE A 178 -4.50 -4.88 -21.97
CA PHE A 178 -3.77 -6.10 -21.60
C PHE A 178 -4.24 -7.35 -22.33
N HIS A 179 -5.50 -7.39 -22.78
CA HIS A 179 -6.01 -8.50 -23.59
C HIS A 179 -5.34 -8.50 -24.96
N ASP A 180 -5.33 -7.36 -25.64
CA ASP A 180 -4.61 -7.16 -26.90
C ASP A 180 -3.11 -7.50 -26.75
N ALA A 181 -2.46 -7.02 -25.69
CA ALA A 181 -1.06 -7.33 -25.41
C ALA A 181 -0.76 -8.84 -25.34
N LYS A 182 -1.72 -9.63 -24.84
CA LYS A 182 -1.58 -11.07 -24.74
C LYS A 182 -1.89 -11.78 -26.06
N GLU A 183 -2.84 -11.29 -26.84
CA GLU A 183 -3.15 -11.85 -28.17
C GLU A 183 -2.00 -11.62 -29.14
N ASN A 184 -1.36 -10.44 -29.11
CA ASN A 184 -0.22 -10.12 -29.99
C ASN A 184 1.11 -10.75 -29.56
N ALA A 185 1.17 -11.37 -28.37
CA ALA A 185 2.36 -12.05 -27.85
C ALA A 185 2.31 -13.58 -28.00
N ALA A 186 1.18 -14.13 -28.50
CA ALA A 186 0.94 -15.56 -28.69
C ALA A 186 1.09 -15.96 -30.17
#